data_AF-H5THR7-F1
#
_entry.id   AF-H5THR7-F1
#
_cell.length_a   1.000
_cell.length_b   1.000
_cell.length_c   1.000
_cell.angle_alpha   90.00
_cell.angle_beta   90.00
_cell.angle_gamma   90.00
#
_symmetry.space_group_name_H-M   'P 1'
#
loop_
_entity.id
_entity.type
_entity.pdbx_description
1 polymer ?
#
loop_
_entity_poly.entity_id
_entity_poly.type
_entity_poly.pdbx_seq_one_letter_code
_entity_poly.pdbx_strand_id
1 'polypeptide(L)'
;MLADEIIDAATSLLLDAEAASAVSIRAVAERVGVTPPSIYLHFADKDALLEAVCARYFEQLDEKLAEASIGVDDPLERALQMGMAYVRFAVDTPVLYREAFHHVSRPSSGPRSTRFSRHRRSSGSPGLSANSRKPVCSGPPRWATWCWNCGLPHTVLRR
;
A
#
# COMPACT_ATOMS: atom_id res chain seq x y z
N MET A 1 15.96 10.49 3.30
CA MET A 1 15.38 11.83 3.04
C MET A 1 14.29 12.10 4.07
N LEU A 2 13.85 13.34 4.28
CA LEU A 2 12.85 13.68 5.31
C LEU A 2 11.58 12.80 5.25
N ALA A 3 11.13 12.39 4.05
CA ALA A 3 10.00 11.46 3.90
C ALA A 3 10.24 10.09 4.57
N ASP A 4 11.45 9.54 4.44
CA ASP A 4 11.81 8.25 5.04
C ASP A 4 11.83 8.35 6.57
N GLU A 5 12.36 9.46 7.11
CA GLU A 5 12.37 9.74 8.55
C GLU A 5 10.95 9.86 9.13
N ILE A 6 10.04 10.47 8.37
CA ILE A 6 8.61 10.54 8.73
C ILE A 6 7.98 9.14 8.76
N ILE A 7 8.28 8.30 7.75
CA ILE A 7 7.80 6.92 7.70
C ILE A 7 8.36 6.08 8.86
N ASP A 8 9.64 6.25 9.18
CA ASP A 8 10.30 5.56 10.30
C ASP A 8 9.69 5.97 11.64
N ALA A 9 9.49 7.27 11.86
CA ALA A 9 8.84 7.75 13.08
C ALA A 9 7.38 7.27 13.20
N ALA A 10 6.64 7.22 12.09
CA ALA A 10 5.27 6.69 12.07
C ALA A 10 5.25 5.18 12.38
N THR A 11 6.20 4.42 11.81
CA THR A 11 6.40 2.99 12.08
C THR A 11 6.68 2.76 13.58
N SER A 12 7.62 3.51 14.17
CA SER A 12 7.92 3.38 15.60
C SER A 12 6.71 3.70 16.48
N LEU A 13 5.97 4.77 16.19
CA LEU A 13 4.75 5.11 16.95
C LEU A 13 3.69 4.01 16.88
N LEU A 14 3.57 3.36 15.72
CA LEU A 14 2.63 2.27 15.51
C LEU A 14 3.01 1.03 16.32
N LEU A 15 4.31 0.72 16.38
CA LEU A 15 4.86 -0.37 17.19
C LEU A 15 4.75 -0.08 18.70
N ASP A 16 5.10 1.13 19.13
CA ASP A 16 5.07 1.56 20.54
C ASP A 16 3.65 1.47 21.14
N ALA A 17 2.63 1.83 20.37
CA ALA A 17 1.25 1.91 20.82
C ALA A 17 0.39 0.68 20.46
N GLU A 18 0.94 -0.24 19.66
CA GLU A 18 0.25 -1.39 19.05
C GLU A 18 -1.08 -1.04 18.33
N ALA A 19 -1.27 0.23 17.94
CA ALA A 19 -2.54 0.72 17.41
C ALA A 19 -2.35 1.88 16.41
N ALA A 20 -2.96 1.76 15.24
CA ALA A 20 -2.95 2.83 14.24
C ALA A 20 -3.67 4.11 14.68
N SER A 21 -4.55 4.05 15.68
CA SER A 21 -5.21 5.23 16.26
C SER A 21 -4.22 6.19 16.94
N ALA A 22 -3.12 5.66 17.47
CA ALA A 22 -2.08 6.45 18.14
C ALA A 22 -1.20 7.25 17.16
N VAL A 23 -1.10 6.81 15.90
CA VAL A 23 -0.38 7.55 14.86
C VAL A 23 -1.18 8.80 14.49
N SER A 24 -0.63 9.98 14.75
CA SER A 24 -1.22 11.26 14.30
C SER A 24 -0.14 12.13 13.67
N ILE A 25 -0.53 13.00 12.74
CA ILE A 25 0.42 13.92 12.09
C ILE A 25 1.20 14.75 13.13
N ARG A 26 0.55 15.14 14.23
CA ARG A 26 1.20 15.88 15.33
C ARG A 26 2.23 15.01 16.05
N ALA A 27 1.86 13.79 16.45
CA ALA A 27 2.78 12.89 17.15
C ALA A 27 4.01 12.53 16.29
N VAL A 28 3.82 12.35 14.98
CA VAL A 28 4.92 12.11 14.03
C VAL A 28 5.79 13.35 13.89
N ALA A 29 5.19 14.54 13.74
CA ALA A 29 5.93 15.80 13.65
C ALA A 29 6.79 16.06 14.90
N GLU A 30 6.24 15.82 16.09
CA GLU A 30 6.96 15.91 17.36
C GLU A 30 8.13 14.93 17.44
N ARG A 31 7.94 13.69 16.98
CA ARG A 31 8.97 12.65 17.03
C ARG A 31 10.13 12.91 16.05
N VAL A 32 9.83 13.46 14.86
CA VAL A 32 10.85 13.83 13.86
C VAL A 32 11.47 15.20 14.17
N GLY A 33 10.82 16.03 14.99
CA GLY A 33 11.29 17.39 15.32
C GLY A 33 10.97 18.42 14.23
N VAL A 34 9.91 18.20 13.46
CA VAL A 34 9.48 19.09 12.36
C VAL A 34 8.11 19.70 12.63
N THR A 35 7.74 20.68 11.82
CA THR A 35 6.40 21.27 11.91
C THR A 35 5.37 20.39 11.19
N PRO A 36 4.11 20.29 11.68
CA PRO A 36 3.06 19.54 10.99
C PRO A 36 2.84 19.94 9.52
N PRO A 37 2.90 21.24 9.12
CA PRO A 37 2.83 21.64 7.71
C PRO A 37 3.89 20.98 6.81
N SER A 38 5.09 20.71 7.33
CA SER A 38 6.16 20.05 6.56
C SER A 38 5.79 18.61 6.19
N ILE A 39 5.07 17.89 7.06
CA ILE A 39 4.61 16.53 6.77
C ILE A 39 3.58 16.54 5.63
N TYR A 40 2.68 17.54 5.62
CA TYR A 40 1.67 17.67 4.57
C TYR A 40 2.25 17.92 3.16
N LEU A 41 3.52 18.36 3.06
CA LEU A 41 4.22 18.46 1.78
C LEU A 41 4.62 17.10 1.21
N HIS A 42 4.76 16.08 2.07
CA HIS A 42 5.14 14.72 1.69
C HIS A 42 3.94 13.78 1.63
N PHE A 43 2.95 13.96 2.51
CA PHE A 43 1.77 13.10 2.62
C PHE A 43 0.50 13.93 2.67
N ALA A 44 -0.48 13.63 1.81
CA ALA A 44 -1.71 14.41 1.73
C ALA A 44 -2.53 14.36 3.03
N ASP A 45 -2.53 13.22 3.71
CA ASP A 45 -3.22 13.00 4.98
C ASP A 45 -2.57 11.85 5.77
N LYS A 46 -3.18 11.52 6.92
CA LYS A 46 -2.75 10.41 7.78
C LYS A 46 -2.85 9.06 7.07
N ASP A 47 -3.87 8.85 6.24
CA ASP A 47 -4.08 7.57 5.57
C ASP A 47 -2.98 7.36 4.52
N ALA A 48 -2.59 8.39 3.77
CA ALA A 48 -1.46 8.35 2.84
C ALA A 48 -0.12 8.05 3.54
N LEU A 49 0.08 8.55 4.78
CA LEU A 49 1.25 8.21 5.58
C LEU A 49 1.24 6.73 6.01
N LEU A 50 0.10 6.23 6.48
CA LEU A 50 -0.04 4.81 6.85
C LEU A 50 0.10 3.89 5.65
N GLU A 51 -0.40 4.28 4.47
CA GLU A 51 -0.18 3.56 3.21
C GLU A 51 1.30 3.48 2.87
N ALA A 52 2.08 4.56 3.08
CA ALA A 52 3.52 4.55 2.86
C ALA A 52 4.26 3.63 3.85
N VAL A 53 3.85 3.60 5.12
CA VAL A 53 4.35 2.64 6.12
C VAL A 53 4.07 1.20 5.67
N CYS A 54 2.84 0.92 5.20
CA CYS A 54 2.46 -0.39 4.70
C CYS A 54 3.23 -0.76 3.42
N ALA A 55 3.49 0.19 2.53
CA ALA A 55 4.29 -0.05 1.33
C ALA A 55 5.71 -0.49 1.70
N ARG A 56 6.36 0.21 2.65
CA ARG A 56 7.68 -0.15 3.14
C ARG A 56 7.71 -1.49 3.88
N TYR A 57 6.60 -1.89 4.50
CA TYR A 57 6.44 -3.22 5.07
C TYR A 57 6.45 -4.31 3.99
N PHE A 58 5.71 -4.12 2.90
CA PHE A 58 5.69 -5.07 1.78
C PHE A 58 7.03 -5.15 1.04
N GLU A 59 7.73 -4.02 0.89
CA GLU A 59 9.09 -4.01 0.32
C GLU A 59 10.04 -4.87 1.15
N GLN A 60 10.02 -4.75 2.48
CA GLN A 60 10.82 -5.60 3.38
C GLN A 60 10.40 -7.07 3.31
N LEU A 61 9.11 -7.36 3.20
CA LEU A 61 8.63 -8.73 3.01
C LEU A 61 9.18 -9.32 1.71
N ASP A 62 9.09 -8.59 0.60
CA ASP A 62 9.60 -9.03 -0.71
C ASP A 62 11.10 -9.32 -0.65
N GLU A 63 11.88 -8.47 0.05
CA GLU A 63 13.31 -8.72 0.30
C GLU A 63 13.52 -10.03 1.07
N LYS A 64 12.74 -10.30 2.13
CA LYS A 64 12.84 -11.54 2.91
C LYS A 64 12.49 -12.78 2.10
N LEU A 65 11.48 -12.68 1.22
CA LEU A 65 11.11 -13.77 0.32
C LEU A 65 12.19 -14.02 -0.73
N ALA A 66 12.76 -12.95 -1.29
CA ALA A 66 13.86 -13.05 -2.24
C ALA A 66 15.08 -13.70 -1.58
N GLU A 67 15.49 -13.24 -0.39
CA GLU A 67 16.59 -13.82 0.40
C GLU A 67 16.39 -15.32 0.66
N ALA A 68 15.19 -15.73 1.07
CA ALA A 68 14.87 -17.13 1.35
C ALA A 68 14.94 -18.05 0.11
N SER A 69 14.90 -17.46 -1.08
CA SER A 69 14.95 -18.20 -2.35
C SER A 69 16.35 -18.32 -2.95
N ILE A 70 17.34 -17.59 -2.41
CA ILE A 70 18.70 -17.55 -2.95
C ILE A 70 19.39 -18.91 -2.77
N GLY A 71 19.95 -19.44 -3.87
CA GLY A 71 20.73 -20.67 -3.85
C GLY A 71 19.91 -21.96 -3.70
N VAL A 72 18.58 -21.88 -3.85
CA VAL A 72 17.69 -23.05 -3.81
C VAL A 72 17.27 -23.46 -5.22
N ASP A 73 17.80 -24.59 -5.68
CA ASP A 73 17.58 -25.09 -7.05
C ASP A 73 16.23 -25.79 -7.22
N ASP A 74 15.78 -26.55 -6.22
CA ASP A 74 14.51 -27.27 -6.28
C ASP A 74 13.31 -26.30 -6.16
N PRO A 75 12.40 -26.26 -7.14
CA PRO A 75 11.28 -25.31 -7.12
C PRO A 75 10.33 -25.50 -5.93
N LEU A 76 10.13 -26.74 -5.47
CA LEU A 76 9.25 -27.03 -4.34
C LEU A 76 9.89 -26.58 -3.03
N GLU A 77 11.16 -26.92 -2.82
CA GLU A 77 11.93 -26.44 -1.66
C GLU A 77 12.00 -24.92 -1.62
N ARG A 78 12.23 -24.26 -2.76
CA ARG A 78 12.22 -22.79 -2.85
C ARG A 78 10.88 -22.20 -2.43
N ALA A 79 9.77 -22.77 -2.89
CA ALA A 79 8.43 -22.32 -2.49
C ALA A 79 8.17 -22.53 -0.99
N LEU A 80 8.65 -23.64 -0.42
CA LEU A 80 8.56 -23.91 1.02
C LEU A 80 9.38 -22.89 1.83
N GLN A 81 10.63 -22.61 1.44
CA GLN A 81 11.47 -21.62 2.12
C GLN A 81 10.87 -20.22 2.08
N MET A 82 10.36 -19.80 0.92
CA MET A 82 9.62 -18.54 0.78
C MET A 82 8.36 -18.53 1.67
N GLY A 83 7.57 -19.61 1.67
CA GLY A 83 6.38 -19.72 2.52
C GLY A 83 6.70 -19.64 4.02
N MET A 84 7.79 -20.27 4.46
CA MET A 84 8.26 -20.17 5.84
C MET A 84 8.73 -18.76 6.17
N ALA A 85 9.47 -18.09 5.27
CA ALA A 85 9.90 -16.71 5.45
C ALA A 85 8.71 -15.75 5.55
N TYR A 86 7.68 -15.94 4.71
CA TYR A 86 6.42 -15.19 4.79
C TYR A 86 5.78 -15.28 6.18
N VAL A 87 5.56 -16.51 6.66
CA VAL A 87 4.90 -16.75 7.95
C VAL A 87 5.74 -16.21 9.10
N ARG A 88 7.05 -16.42 9.07
CA ARG A 88 7.97 -15.89 10.10
C ARG A 88 7.90 -14.37 10.16
N PHE A 89 8.01 -13.70 9.00
CA PHE A 89 7.95 -12.25 8.95
C PHE A 89 6.61 -11.72 9.48
N ALA A 90 5.49 -12.33 9.09
CA ALA A 90 4.16 -11.96 9.57
C ALA A 90 4.00 -12.12 11.09
N VAL A 91 4.55 -13.18 11.67
CA VAL A 91 4.52 -13.46 13.12
C VAL A 91 5.45 -12.53 13.89
N ASP A 92 6.61 -12.19 13.34
CA ASP A 92 7.59 -11.29 13.97
C ASP A 92 7.12 -9.82 13.96
N THR A 93 6.15 -9.47 13.09
CA THR A 93 5.66 -8.10 12.90
C THR A 93 4.14 -7.99 12.97
N PRO A 94 3.49 -8.45 14.06
CA PRO A 94 2.03 -8.66 14.09
C PRO A 94 1.23 -7.37 13.96
N VAL A 95 1.74 -6.25 14.48
CA VAL A 95 1.08 -4.94 14.38
C VAL A 95 1.11 -4.42 12.94
N LEU A 96 2.29 -4.44 12.30
CA LEU A 96 2.44 -4.00 10.91
C LEU A 96 1.67 -4.90 9.95
N TYR A 97 1.69 -6.22 10.17
CA TYR A 97 0.91 -7.17 9.40
C TYR A 97 -0.59 -6.84 9.48
N ARG A 98 -1.13 -6.69 10.69
CA ARG A 98 -2.54 -6.35 10.87
C ARG A 98 -2.93 -5.08 10.13
N GLU A 99 -2.13 -4.02 10.27
CA GLU A 99 -2.43 -2.74 9.61
C GLU A 99 -2.29 -2.83 8.08
N ALA A 100 -1.25 -3.48 7.57
CA ALA A 100 -1.07 -3.70 6.13
C ALA A 100 -2.29 -4.40 5.50
N PHE A 101 -2.81 -5.45 6.13
CA PHE A 101 -3.98 -6.18 5.62
C PHE A 101 -5.32 -5.49 5.90
N HIS A 102 -5.40 -4.63 6.93
CA HIS A 102 -6.56 -3.76 7.16
C HIS A 102 -6.67 -2.68 6.07
N HIS A 103 -5.55 -2.07 5.66
CA HIS A 103 -5.52 -1.03 4.63
C HIS A 103 -5.76 -1.60 3.22
N VAL A 104 -5.25 -2.80 2.90
CA VAL A 104 -5.55 -3.48 1.63
C VAL A 104 -7.05 -3.74 1.43
N SER A 105 -7.78 -3.98 2.52
CA SER A 105 -9.23 -4.24 2.47
C SER A 105 -10.07 -2.97 2.29
N ARG A 106 -9.47 -1.78 2.42
CA ARG A 106 -10.13 -0.50 2.19
C ARG A 106 -9.83 -0.09 0.75
N PRO A 107 -10.80 -0.10 -0.18
CA PRO A 107 -10.55 0.46 -1.50
C PRO A 107 -10.10 1.90 -1.30
N SER A 108 -8.88 2.22 -1.76
CA SER A 108 -8.31 3.56 -1.71
C SER A 108 -9.40 4.53 -2.13
N SER A 109 -9.89 5.35 -1.20
CA SER A 109 -10.91 6.33 -1.53
C SER A 109 -10.24 7.32 -2.48
N GLY A 110 -10.39 7.08 -3.78
CA GLY A 110 -9.96 7.99 -4.83
C GLY A 110 -10.47 9.39 -4.54
N PRO A 111 -9.83 10.42 -5.13
CA PRO A 111 -9.95 11.81 -4.70
C PRO A 111 -11.39 12.15 -4.41
N ARG A 112 -11.67 12.46 -3.14
CA ARG A 112 -12.97 12.87 -2.65
C ARG A 112 -13.34 14.14 -3.40
N SER A 113 -14.03 14.00 -4.53
CA SER A 113 -14.56 15.14 -5.28
C SER A 113 -15.56 15.81 -4.36
N THR A 114 -15.12 16.88 -3.71
CA THR A 114 -15.96 17.74 -2.88
C THR A 114 -17.03 18.35 -3.75
N ARG A 115 -18.20 17.73 -3.64
CA ARG A 115 -19.57 18.25 -3.71
C ARG A 115 -19.75 19.73 -4.10
N PHE A 116 -20.68 19.93 -5.04
CA PHE A 116 -21.86 20.80 -4.95
C PHE A 116 -21.85 22.18 -5.65
N SER A 117 -22.57 22.24 -6.77
CA SER A 117 -23.54 23.31 -7.03
C SER A 117 -24.69 22.77 -7.90
N ARG A 118 -25.73 22.24 -7.24
CA ARG A 118 -26.96 21.83 -7.91
C ARG A 118 -27.84 23.08 -8.07
N HIS A 119 -27.61 23.84 -9.14
CA HIS A 119 -28.62 24.77 -9.65
C HIS A 119 -29.63 23.98 -10.50
N ARG A 120 -30.91 24.26 -10.26
CA ARG A 120 -32.08 23.47 -10.68
C ARG A 120 -32.76 24.13 -11.89
N ARG A 121 -33.29 23.27 -12.77
CA ARG A 121 -34.24 23.46 -13.90
C ARG A 121 -33.60 23.79 -15.27
N SER A 122 -34.03 23.21 -16.40
CA SER A 122 -35.09 22.24 -16.70
C SER A 122 -34.99 21.73 -18.15
N SER A 123 -35.58 20.55 -18.38
CA SER A 123 -36.24 20.05 -19.60
C SER A 123 -35.44 19.77 -20.88
N GLY A 124 -35.31 18.47 -21.20
CA GLY A 124 -35.05 17.96 -22.55
C GLY A 124 -34.41 16.56 -22.57
N SER A 125 -35.20 15.51 -22.72
CA SER A 125 -34.79 14.14 -23.09
C SER A 125 -35.69 13.67 -24.25
N PRO A 126 -35.36 12.63 -25.04
CA PRO A 126 -34.25 11.67 -24.88
C PRO A 126 -33.43 11.40 -26.16
N GLY A 127 -32.13 11.11 -25.99
CA GLY A 127 -31.31 10.48 -27.03
C GLY A 127 -30.51 9.33 -26.40
N LEU A 128 -31.02 8.11 -26.53
CA LEU A 128 -30.33 6.88 -26.16
C LEU A 128 -29.13 6.68 -27.10
N SER A 129 -27.92 6.87 -26.57
CA SER A 129 -26.71 6.27 -27.13
C SER A 129 -26.05 5.43 -26.05
N ALA A 130 -26.13 4.12 -26.23
CA ALA A 130 -25.40 3.14 -25.45
C ALA A 130 -23.90 3.32 -25.74
N ASN A 131 -23.23 4.13 -24.92
CA ASN A 131 -21.78 4.22 -24.91
C ASN A 131 -21.25 3.34 -23.76
N SER A 132 -20.81 2.15 -24.14
CA SER A 132 -20.11 1.17 -23.32
C SER A 132 -18.74 1.71 -22.89
N ARG A 133 -18.72 2.73 -22.03
CA ARG A 133 -17.50 3.13 -21.32
C ARG A 133 -17.28 2.15 -20.18
N LYS A 134 -16.41 1.17 -20.43
CA LYS A 134 -15.77 0.40 -19.38
C LYS A 134 -15.24 1.38 -18.33
N PRO A 135 -15.42 1.14 -17.02
CA PRO A 135 -14.69 1.90 -16.03
C PRO A 135 -13.20 1.74 -16.35
N VAL A 136 -12.51 2.86 -16.51
CA VAL A 136 -11.05 2.89 -16.42
C VAL A 136 -10.74 2.37 -15.02
N CYS A 137 -10.36 1.09 -14.94
CA CYS A 137 -9.63 0.59 -13.79
C CYS A 137 -8.32 1.37 -13.80
N SER A 138 -8.25 2.44 -12.99
CA SER A 138 -6.97 2.99 -12.54
C SER A 138 -6.18 1.79 -12.00
N GLY A 139 -5.07 1.48 -12.66
CA GLY A 139 -4.37 0.21 -12.53
C GLY A 139 -4.03 -0.16 -11.08
N PRO A 140 -3.70 -1.45 -10.84
CA PRO A 140 -3.27 -1.92 -9.53
C PRO A 140 -2.15 -1.01 -8.98
N PRO A 141 -2.07 -0.78 -7.64
CA PRO A 141 -0.97 -0.04 -7.04
C PRO A 141 0.37 -0.63 -7.50
N ARG A 142 1.44 0.17 -7.57
CA ARG A 142 2.70 -0.22 -8.22
C ARG A 142 3.28 -1.52 -7.64
N TRP A 143 3.09 -1.80 -6.34
CA TRP A 143 3.46 -3.07 -5.71
C TRP A 143 2.62 -4.27 -6.19
N ALA A 144 1.30 -4.08 -6.46
CA ALA A 144 0.44 -5.12 -7.00
C ALA A 144 0.73 -5.43 -8.49
N THR A 145 1.35 -4.48 -9.21
CA THR A 145 1.91 -4.73 -10.56
C THR A 145 3.23 -5.51 -10.48
N TRP A 146 3.99 -5.35 -9.38
CA TRP A 146 5.21 -6.11 -9.10
C TRP A 146 4.93 -7.55 -8.64
N CYS A 147 3.88 -7.80 -7.84
CA CYS A 147 3.43 -9.15 -7.47
C CYS A 147 3.13 -10.06 -8.68
N TRP A 148 2.69 -9.51 -9.81
CA TRP A 148 2.47 -10.25 -11.05
C TRP A 148 3.75 -10.42 -11.90
N ASN A 149 4.76 -9.59 -11.68
CA ASN A 149 5.99 -9.56 -12.47
C ASN A 149 7.14 -10.36 -11.83
N CYS A 150 7.09 -10.59 -10.52
CA CYS A 150 8.06 -11.40 -9.79
C CYS A 150 7.61 -12.88 -9.69
N GLY A 151 7.89 -13.68 -10.73
CA GLY A 151 8.23 -15.10 -10.48
C GLY A 151 7.31 -16.22 -11.00
N LEU A 152 6.81 -16.16 -12.24
CA LEU A 152 6.63 -17.38 -13.04
C LEU A 152 7.60 -17.32 -14.23
N PRO A 153 8.54 -18.28 -14.38
CA PRO A 153 9.45 -18.29 -15.52
C PRO A 153 8.68 -18.50 -16.81
N HIS A 154 8.65 -17.47 -17.66
CA HIS A 154 8.07 -17.49 -19.01
C HIS A 154 8.99 -18.21 -20.01
N THR A 155 9.44 -19.42 -19.67
CA THR A 155 10.30 -20.24 -20.53
C THR A 155 9.71 -21.61 -20.81
N VAL A 156 8.52 -21.64 -21.41
CA VAL A 156 8.13 -22.71 -22.35
C VAL A 156 7.24 -22.09 -23.44
N LEU A 157 7.85 -21.67 -24.56
CA LEU A 157 7.26 -21.65 -25.91
C LEU A 157 8.30 -21.17 -26.93
N ARG A 158 9.29 -22.05 -27.20
CA ARG A 158 10.01 -22.05 -28.48
C ARG A 158 10.55 -23.46 -28.77
N ARG A 159 9.67 -24.35 -29.21
CA ARG A 159 9.83 -25.19 -30.41
C ARG A 159 8.52 -25.91 -30.72
#